data_AF-A0A2N0RCH1-F1
#
_entry.id   AF-A0A2N0RCH1-F1
#
_cell.length_a   1.000
_cell.length_b   1.000
_cell.length_c   1.000
_cell.angle_alpha   90.00
_cell.angle_beta   90.00
_cell.angle_gamma   90.00
#
_symmetry.space_group_name_H-M   'P 1'
#
loop_
_entity.id
_entity.type
_entity.pdbx_description
1 polymer ?
#
loop_
_entity_poly.entity_id
_entity_poly.type
_entity_poly.pdbx_seq_one_letter_code
_entity_poly.pdbx_strand_id
1 'polypeptide(L)'
;MIKPQILADNYKEILIILNNIIKNEGNIPLIDYPVLIGSRAAKWHIYSFREPNDWDLMATPLQTTLFINKVKEYNATFKYIKLIYYPGGGLKLAGEYIDKYTADKKLISFYIELVSEKVDFRNMKSIFEGNSEDNMKVDDMQDDDEINKIEFERFNDVHPKM
;
A
#
# COMPACT_ATOMS: atom_id res chain seq x y z
N MET A 1 10.97 -11.34 -15.03
CA MET A 1 10.51 -10.23 -14.17
C MET A 1 9.32 -10.75 -13.38
N ILE A 2 9.41 -10.76 -12.05
CA ILE A 2 8.30 -11.24 -11.20
C ILE A 2 7.17 -10.21 -11.30
N LYS A 3 5.94 -10.68 -11.52
CA LYS A 3 4.77 -9.79 -11.68
C LYS A 3 4.34 -9.23 -10.31
N PRO A 4 3.73 -8.04 -10.27
CA PRO A 4 3.07 -7.55 -9.07
C PRO A 4 1.99 -8.55 -8.61
N GLN A 5 1.82 -8.68 -7.30
CA GLN A 5 0.86 -9.58 -6.67
C GLN A 5 -0.18 -8.77 -5.91
N ILE A 6 -1.47 -8.98 -6.20
CA ILE A 6 -2.55 -8.39 -5.40
C ILE A 6 -2.65 -9.24 -4.13
N LEU A 7 -2.36 -8.63 -2.98
CA LEU A 7 -2.43 -9.30 -1.69
C LEU A 7 -3.82 -9.22 -1.07
N ALA A 8 -4.57 -8.16 -1.37
CA ALA A 8 -5.95 -7.97 -0.91
C ALA A 8 -6.64 -6.90 -1.76
N ASP A 9 -7.96 -6.98 -1.93
CA ASP A 9 -8.75 -6.03 -2.74
C ASP A 9 -9.98 -5.45 -2.03
N ASN A 10 -10.09 -5.69 -0.72
CA ASN A 10 -11.12 -5.09 0.12
C ASN A 10 -10.54 -4.59 1.44
N TYR A 11 -11.22 -3.63 2.08
CA TYR A 11 -10.71 -2.98 3.28
C TYR A 11 -10.50 -3.96 4.46
N LYS A 12 -11.28 -5.05 4.56
CA LYS A 12 -11.19 -5.98 5.70
C LYS A 12 -9.86 -6.71 5.65
N GLU A 13 -9.55 -7.33 4.52
CA GLU A 13 -8.31 -8.07 4.29
C GLU A 13 -7.09 -7.15 4.34
N ILE A 14 -7.18 -5.97 3.70
CA ILE A 14 -6.12 -4.96 3.76
C ILE A 14 -5.79 -4.61 5.22
N LEU A 15 -6.81 -4.37 6.06
CA LEU A 15 -6.61 -4.06 7.48
C LEU A 15 -5.96 -5.23 8.24
N ILE A 16 -6.30 -6.48 7.92
CA ILE A 16 -5.67 -7.66 8.56
C ILE A 16 -4.17 -7.66 8.27
N ILE A 17 -3.77 -7.51 7.00
CA ILE A 17 -2.36 -7.47 6.59
C ILE A 17 -1.63 -6.31 7.28
N LEU A 18 -2.18 -5.10 7.21
CA LEU A 18 -1.56 -3.92 7.82
C LEU A 18 -1.40 -4.07 9.33
N ASN A 19 -2.41 -4.61 10.03
CA ASN A 19 -2.32 -4.83 11.47
C ASN A 19 -1.28 -5.88 11.85
N ASN A 20 -1.09 -6.90 11.02
CA ASN A 20 -0.02 -7.89 11.24
C ASN A 20 1.38 -7.29 11.06
N ILE A 21 1.54 -6.37 10.10
CA ILE A 21 2.78 -5.59 9.96
C ILE A 21 3.00 -4.71 11.20
N ILE A 22 1.98 -3.94 11.61
CA ILE A 22 2.07 -2.96 12.73
C ILE A 22 2.41 -3.62 14.06
N LYS A 23 1.88 -4.82 14.35
CA LYS A 23 2.19 -5.57 15.59
C LYS A 23 3.69 -5.70 15.84
N ASN A 24 4.49 -5.69 14.77
CA ASN A 24 5.94 -5.87 14.81
C ASN A 24 6.72 -4.55 14.68
N GLU A 25 6.05 -3.40 14.42
CA GLU A 25 6.70 -2.11 14.15
C GLU A 25 6.97 -1.23 15.38
N GLY A 26 6.39 -1.53 16.55
CA GLY A 26 6.51 -0.64 17.72
C GLY A 26 5.91 0.75 17.48
N ASN A 27 6.11 1.69 18.42
CA ASN A 27 5.30 2.91 18.50
C ASN A 27 5.92 4.17 17.89
N ILE A 28 7.15 4.12 17.38
CA ILE A 28 7.84 5.30 16.83
C ILE A 28 7.75 5.24 15.30
N PRO A 29 7.05 6.18 14.64
CA PRO A 29 6.90 6.17 13.19
C PRO A 29 8.12 6.77 12.48
N LEU A 30 8.47 6.22 11.31
CA LEU A 30 9.51 6.77 10.41
C LEU A 30 9.21 8.20 9.94
N ILE A 31 7.93 8.47 9.69
CA ILE A 31 7.40 9.77 9.28
C ILE A 31 6.17 10.08 10.12
N ASP A 32 6.08 11.30 10.64
CA ASP A 32 4.96 11.70 11.51
C ASP A 32 3.63 11.86 10.74
N TYR A 33 3.70 12.13 9.44
CA TYR A 33 2.54 12.32 8.56
C TYR A 33 2.79 11.73 7.16
N PRO A 34 1.73 11.35 6.42
CA PRO A 34 1.85 10.95 5.02
C PRO A 34 2.45 12.07 4.18
N VAL A 35 3.40 11.73 3.31
CA VAL A 35 4.12 12.69 2.46
C VAL A 35 3.59 12.61 1.03
N LEU A 36 3.20 13.75 0.46
CA LEU A 36 2.85 13.85 -0.96
C LEU A 36 4.12 13.73 -1.81
N ILE A 37 4.10 12.85 -2.80
CA ILE A 37 5.21 12.63 -3.72
C ILE A 37 4.74 12.76 -5.18
N GLY A 38 5.62 12.45 -6.13
CA GLY A 38 5.26 12.38 -7.55
C GLY A 38 4.93 13.74 -8.17
N SER A 39 4.07 13.71 -9.19
CA SER A 39 3.78 14.85 -10.05
C SER A 39 3.17 16.04 -9.29
N ARG A 40 2.37 15.77 -8.26
CA ARG A 40 1.74 16.82 -7.42
C ARG A 40 2.74 17.54 -6.55
N ALA A 41 3.64 16.80 -5.90
CA ALA A 41 4.73 17.40 -5.14
C ALA A 41 5.62 18.27 -6.05
N ALA A 42 5.95 17.78 -7.25
CA ALA A 42 6.73 18.54 -8.21
C ALA A 42 6.03 19.84 -8.65
N LYS A 43 4.74 19.77 -8.98
CA LYS A 43 3.93 20.95 -9.37
C LYS A 43 3.86 22.01 -8.28
N TRP A 44 3.82 21.59 -7.01
CA TRP A 44 3.84 22.51 -5.87
C TRP A 44 5.11 23.37 -5.84
N HIS A 45 6.26 22.78 -6.17
CA HIS A 45 7.56 23.48 -6.17
C HIS A 45 7.88 24.16 -7.51
N ILE A 46 7.42 23.60 -8.63
CA ILE A 46 7.73 24.06 -9.98
C ILE A 46 6.42 24.34 -10.71
N TYR A 47 6.03 25.62 -10.77
CA TYR A 47 4.75 26.03 -11.34
C TYR A 47 4.57 25.61 -12.81
N SER A 48 5.65 25.57 -13.59
CA SER A 48 5.66 25.14 -14.99
C SER A 48 5.62 23.62 -15.19
N PHE A 49 5.62 22.83 -14.10
CA PHE A 49 5.45 21.39 -14.20
C PHE A 49 4.08 21.06 -14.80
N ARG A 50 3.97 19.90 -15.47
CA ARG A 50 2.70 19.46 -16.06
C ARG A 50 1.61 19.31 -14.99
N GLU A 51 0.35 19.40 -15.40
CA GLU A 51 -0.75 19.15 -14.48
C GLU A 51 -0.70 17.70 -13.96
N PRO A 52 -0.88 17.49 -12.65
CA PRO A 52 -0.88 16.17 -12.05
C PRO A 52 -2.17 15.41 -12.36
N ASN A 53 -2.06 14.10 -12.55
CA ASN A 53 -3.16 13.22 -12.99
C ASN A 53 -3.59 12.20 -11.91
N ASP A 54 -2.80 12.04 -10.86
CA ASP A 54 -2.91 11.02 -9.81
C ASP A 54 -2.43 11.58 -8.47
N TRP A 55 -2.72 10.87 -7.38
CA TRP A 55 -2.27 11.21 -6.03
C TRP A 55 -1.25 10.17 -5.58
N ASP A 56 0.03 10.51 -5.58
CA ASP A 56 1.07 9.65 -5.03
C ASP A 56 1.45 10.11 -3.63
N LEU A 57 1.41 9.20 -2.66
CA LEU A 57 1.80 9.46 -1.29
C LEU A 57 2.76 8.39 -0.78
N MET A 58 3.47 8.72 0.28
CA MET A 58 4.24 7.81 1.10
C MET A 58 3.67 7.81 2.52
N ALA A 59 3.44 6.64 3.11
CA ALA A 59 2.87 6.54 4.44
C ALA A 59 3.38 5.29 5.19
N THR A 60 3.36 5.32 6.51
CA THR A 60 3.59 4.11 7.33
C THR A 60 2.37 3.19 7.29
N PRO A 61 2.52 1.89 7.59
CA PRO A 61 1.39 0.96 7.72
C PRO A 61 0.30 1.47 8.66
N LEU A 62 0.69 2.07 9.80
CA LEU A 62 -0.25 2.68 10.75
C LEU A 62 -1.06 3.82 10.12
N GLN A 63 -0.40 4.74 9.41
CA GLN A 63 -1.08 5.83 8.71
C GLN A 63 -2.00 5.30 7.59
N THR A 64 -1.56 4.27 6.87
CA THR A 64 -2.40 3.61 5.85
C THR A 64 -3.64 2.96 6.47
N THR A 65 -3.52 2.31 7.64
CA THR A 65 -4.67 1.78 8.39
C THR A 65 -5.67 2.87 8.76
N LEU A 66 -5.19 4.02 9.23
CA LEU A 66 -6.06 5.17 9.54
C LEU A 66 -6.77 5.71 8.28
N PHE A 67 -6.05 5.78 7.15
CA PHE A 67 -6.64 6.15 5.87
C PHE A 67 -7.72 5.16 5.43
N ILE A 68 -7.49 3.85 5.55
CA ILE A 68 -8.47 2.81 5.18
C ILE A 68 -9.72 2.87 6.06
N ASN A 69 -9.57 3.17 7.36
CA ASN A 69 -10.73 3.39 8.23
C ASN A 69 -11.58 4.58 7.76
N LYS A 70 -10.95 5.65 7.27
CA LYS A 70 -11.67 6.76 6.63
C LYS A 70 -12.31 6.34 5.32
N VAL A 71 -11.62 5.58 4.48
CA VAL A 71 -12.20 5.01 3.25
C VAL A 71 -13.46 4.20 3.55
N LYS A 72 -13.44 3.39 4.62
CA LYS A 72 -14.61 2.62 5.07
C LYS A 72 -15.79 3.52 5.47
N GLU A 73 -15.53 4.62 6.19
CA GLU A 73 -16.54 5.63 6.54
C GLU A 73 -17.11 6.35 5.29
N TYR A 74 -16.27 6.53 4.25
CA TYR A 74 -16.60 7.26 3.02
C TYR A 74 -16.67 6.35 1.78
N ASN A 75 -17.15 5.10 1.93
CA ASN A 75 -17.10 4.06 0.89
C ASN A 75 -17.74 4.45 -0.46
N ALA A 76 -18.70 5.36 -0.47
CA ALA A 76 -19.31 5.89 -1.70
C ALA A 76 -18.36 6.77 -2.54
N THR A 77 -17.20 7.13 -1.98
CA THR A 77 -16.24 8.09 -2.56
C THR A 77 -14.94 7.43 -3.00
N PHE A 78 -14.59 6.28 -2.42
CA PHE A 78 -13.37 5.56 -2.73
C PHE A 78 -13.70 4.20 -3.30
N LYS A 79 -13.07 3.84 -4.41
CA LYS A 79 -13.34 2.60 -5.15
C LYS A 79 -12.06 1.85 -5.48
N TYR A 80 -12.23 0.56 -5.77
CA TYR A 80 -11.19 -0.32 -6.32
C TYR A 80 -9.90 -0.34 -5.49
N ILE A 81 -10.02 -0.29 -4.16
CA ILE A 81 -8.87 -0.33 -3.26
C ILE A 81 -8.18 -1.69 -3.33
N LYS A 82 -6.85 -1.69 -3.47
CA LYS A 82 -6.05 -2.91 -3.56
C LYS A 82 -4.72 -2.71 -2.86
N LEU A 83 -4.30 -3.69 -2.07
CA LEU A 83 -2.95 -3.77 -1.56
C LEU A 83 -2.13 -4.67 -2.49
N ILE A 84 -1.08 -4.10 -3.07
CA ILE A 84 -0.31 -4.72 -4.14
C ILE A 84 1.16 -4.77 -3.73
N TYR A 85 1.74 -5.97 -3.75
CA TYR A 85 3.16 -6.17 -3.60
C TYR A 85 3.86 -6.13 -4.96
N TYR A 86 4.87 -5.28 -5.07
CA TYR A 86 5.77 -5.19 -6.21
C TYR A 86 7.11 -5.78 -5.80
N PRO A 87 7.48 -7.00 -6.26
CA PRO A 87 8.77 -7.61 -5.93
C PRO A 87 9.95 -6.68 -6.24
N GLY A 88 10.78 -6.41 -5.23
CA GLY A 88 11.87 -5.43 -5.31
C GLY A 88 11.46 -3.95 -5.27
N GLY A 89 10.18 -3.65 -5.50
CA GLY A 89 9.61 -2.29 -5.56
C GLY A 89 8.82 -1.87 -4.31
N GLY A 90 8.44 -2.80 -3.44
CA GLY A 90 7.75 -2.50 -2.19
C GLY A 90 6.26 -2.85 -2.17
N LEU A 91 5.59 -2.40 -1.12
CA LEU A 91 4.16 -2.59 -0.89
C LEU A 91 3.42 -1.29 -1.17
N LYS A 92 2.34 -1.34 -1.96
CA LYS A 92 1.55 -0.15 -2.31
C LYS A 92 0.07 -0.40 -2.11
N LEU A 93 -0.62 0.57 -1.52
CA LEU A 93 -2.07 0.65 -1.58
C LEU A 93 -2.46 1.49 -2.81
N ALA A 94 -3.25 0.93 -3.70
CA ALA A 94 -3.82 1.62 -4.85
C ALA A 94 -5.33 1.76 -4.71
N GLY A 95 -5.91 2.78 -5.33
CA GLY A 95 -7.36 2.91 -5.46
C GLY A 95 -7.75 4.15 -6.25
N GLU A 96 -9.04 4.42 -6.28
CA GLU A 96 -9.59 5.59 -6.97
C GLU A 96 -10.48 6.41 -6.04
N TYR A 97 -10.36 7.73 -6.13
CA TYR A 97 -11.20 8.72 -5.47
C TYR A 97 -12.16 9.34 -6.49
N ILE A 98 -13.45 9.39 -6.14
CA ILE A 98 -14.45 10.12 -6.92
C ILE A 98 -14.45 11.58 -6.48
N ASP A 99 -13.99 12.46 -7.36
CA ASP A 99 -13.99 13.90 -7.12
C ASP A 99 -15.41 14.46 -7.22
N LYS A 100 -16.04 14.61 -6.06
CA LYS A 100 -17.40 15.14 -5.91
C LYS A 100 -17.52 16.63 -6.24
N TYR A 101 -16.40 17.34 -6.39
CA TYR A 101 -16.38 18.77 -6.71
C TYR A 101 -16.39 19.04 -8.22
N THR A 102 -16.26 17.98 -9.03
CA THR A 102 -16.35 18.05 -10.49
C THR A 102 -17.73 17.60 -10.97
N ALA A 103 -18.29 18.29 -11.97
CA ALA A 103 -19.63 17.98 -12.50
C ALA A 103 -19.70 16.57 -13.11
N ASP A 104 -18.58 16.09 -13.65
CA ASP A 104 -18.40 14.77 -14.26
C ASP A 104 -18.00 13.67 -13.26
N LYS A 105 -17.85 13.98 -11.97
CA LYS A 105 -17.41 13.03 -10.92
C LYS A 105 -16.13 12.29 -11.32
N LYS A 106 -15.13 13.07 -11.74
CA LYS A 106 -13.85 12.57 -12.23
C LYS A 106 -13.22 11.59 -11.25
N LEU A 107 -12.75 10.46 -11.77
CA LEU A 107 -11.96 9.49 -11.00
C LEU A 107 -10.50 9.95 -10.95
N ILE A 108 -9.95 10.01 -9.74
CA ILE A 108 -8.56 10.32 -9.49
C ILE A 108 -7.91 9.08 -8.88
N SER A 109 -6.98 8.47 -9.60
CA SER A 109 -6.20 7.36 -9.07
C SER A 109 -5.30 7.86 -7.95
N PHE A 110 -5.16 7.06 -6.89
CA PHE A 110 -4.20 7.30 -5.82
C PHE A 110 -3.35 6.06 -5.58
N TYR A 111 -2.11 6.31 -5.17
CA TYR A 111 -1.13 5.32 -4.76
C TYR A 111 -0.51 5.78 -3.44
N ILE A 112 -0.48 4.89 -2.46
CA ILE A 112 0.24 5.09 -1.20
C ILE A 112 1.35 4.04 -1.15
N GLU A 113 2.59 4.49 -1.24
CA GLU A 113 3.77 3.66 -1.03
C GLU A 113 3.99 3.47 0.47
N LEU A 114 3.99 2.21 0.92
CA LEU A 114 4.19 1.89 2.32
C LEU A 114 5.69 1.92 2.63
N VAL A 115 6.03 2.59 3.72
CA VAL A 115 7.41 2.70 4.21
C VAL A 115 7.52 2.35 5.69
N SER A 116 8.64 1.75 6.04
CA SER A 116 8.96 1.28 7.39
C SER A 116 10.45 1.41 7.65
N GLU A 117 10.83 1.68 8.90
CA GLU A 117 12.22 1.56 9.36
C GLU A 117 12.60 0.11 9.69
N LYS A 118 11.63 -0.78 9.85
CA LYS A 118 11.84 -2.12 10.42
C LYS A 118 11.55 -3.24 9.45
N VAL A 119 10.69 -2.98 8.46
CA VAL A 119 10.21 -3.97 7.51
C VAL A 119 10.69 -3.61 6.11
N ASP A 120 11.38 -4.51 5.45
CA ASP A 120 11.75 -4.36 4.04
C ASP A 120 10.61 -4.85 3.15
N PHE A 121 9.71 -3.93 2.80
CA PHE A 121 8.59 -4.25 1.92
C PHE A 121 8.99 -4.68 0.51
N ARG A 122 10.26 -4.54 0.11
CA ARG A 122 10.75 -5.01 -1.20
C ARG A 122 11.00 -6.51 -1.22
N ASN A 123 11.14 -7.12 -0.04
CA ASN A 123 11.41 -8.52 0.18
C ASN A 123 10.31 -9.14 1.06
N MET A 124 9.24 -9.60 0.42
CA MET A 124 8.25 -10.47 1.06
C MET A 124 8.77 -11.91 1.06
N LYS A 125 8.70 -12.59 2.22
CA LYS A 125 8.91 -14.05 2.27
C LYS A 125 7.72 -14.69 1.58
N SER A 126 7.97 -15.24 0.39
CA SER A 126 6.92 -15.79 -0.45
C SER A 126 6.22 -16.96 0.25
N ILE A 127 4.89 -16.90 0.36
CA ILE A 127 4.06 -18.08 0.67
C ILE A 127 4.10 -19.09 -0.51
N PHE A 128 4.44 -18.61 -1.71
CA PHE A 128 4.29 -19.31 -3.00
C PHE A 128 5.57 -19.95 -3.54
N GLU A 129 6.68 -19.98 -2.79
CA GLU A 129 7.92 -20.64 -3.23
C GLU A 129 7.79 -22.15 -3.47
N GLY A 130 6.62 -22.76 -3.20
CA GLY A 130 6.32 -24.16 -3.49
C GLY A 130 5.43 -24.46 -4.70
N ASN A 131 4.75 -23.46 -5.31
CA ASN A 131 3.79 -23.72 -6.39
C ASN A 131 4.15 -22.93 -7.66
N SER A 132 5.33 -23.20 -8.22
CA SER A 132 5.57 -22.95 -9.63
C SER A 132 4.78 -23.96 -10.45
N GLU A 133 3.91 -23.45 -11.32
CA GLU A 133 3.03 -24.15 -12.26
C GLU A 133 1.59 -24.35 -11.74
N ASP A 134 0.63 -23.79 -12.48
CA ASP A 134 -0.82 -24.05 -12.40
C ASP A 134 -1.68 -23.49 -11.26
N ASN A 135 -1.70 -22.17 -11.05
CA ASN A 135 -2.89 -21.54 -10.43
C ASN A 135 -3.42 -20.35 -11.24
N MET A 136 -3.88 -20.65 -12.46
CA MET A 136 -4.99 -19.89 -13.05
C MET A 136 -6.28 -20.34 -12.38
N LYS A 137 -6.63 -19.68 -11.27
CA LYS A 137 -7.98 -19.47 -10.70
C LYS A 137 -7.81 -19.10 -9.24
N VAL A 138 -8.05 -17.85 -8.89
CA VAL A 138 -8.40 -17.47 -7.52
C VAL A 138 -9.66 -16.64 -7.66
N ASP A 139 -10.78 -17.35 -7.69
CA ASP A 139 -12.11 -16.78 -7.52
C ASP A 139 -12.46 -17.01 -6.05
N ASP A 140 -12.77 -15.92 -5.37
CA ASP A 140 -13.35 -15.74 -4.04
C ASP A 140 -12.68 -16.34 -2.78
N MET A 141 -12.31 -15.40 -1.90
CA MET A 141 -11.93 -15.54 -0.49
C MET A 141 -10.58 -16.22 -0.23
N GLN A 142 -9.51 -15.41 -0.16
CA GLN A 142 -8.36 -15.80 0.64
C GLN A 142 -8.85 -16.06 2.07
N ASP A 143 -8.59 -17.24 2.60
CA ASP A 143 -8.87 -17.56 3.99
C ASP A 143 -8.12 -16.57 4.89
N ASP A 144 -8.77 -16.06 5.94
CA ASP A 144 -8.13 -15.15 6.91
C ASP A 144 -6.83 -15.82 7.45
N ASP A 145 -6.77 -17.15 7.48
CA ASP A 145 -5.60 -17.96 7.83
C ASP A 145 -4.44 -17.91 6.82
N GLU A 146 -4.69 -17.74 5.52
CA GLU A 146 -3.62 -17.57 4.52
C GLU A 146 -3.03 -16.16 4.58
N ILE A 147 -3.89 -15.15 4.77
CA ILE A 147 -3.48 -13.75 4.93
C ILE A 147 -2.57 -13.59 6.15
N ASN A 148 -2.85 -14.32 7.24
CA ASN A 148 -2.03 -14.31 8.45
C ASN A 148 -0.62 -14.90 8.25
N LYS A 149 -0.36 -15.63 7.16
CA LYS A 149 0.96 -16.20 6.83
C LYS A 149 1.84 -15.24 6.01
N ILE A 150 1.32 -14.08 5.61
CA ILE A 150 2.11 -13.07 4.89
C ILE A 150 3.18 -12.52 5.82
N GLU A 151 4.44 -12.81 5.51
CA GLU A 151 5.60 -12.31 6.23
C GLU A 151 6.49 -11.45 5.32
N PHE A 152 7.02 -10.36 5.87
CA PHE A 152 8.01 -9.52 5.22
C PHE A 152 9.36 -9.66 5.92
N GLU A 153 10.44 -9.54 5.16
CA GLU A 153 11.78 -9.46 5.74
C GLU A 153 11.91 -8.20 6.60
N ARG A 154 12.74 -8.30 7.64
CA ARG A 154 13.10 -7.17 8.47
C ARG A 154 14.44 -6.63 8.04
N PHE A 155 14.62 -5.32 8.16
CA PHE A 155 15.97 -4.78 8.07
C PHE A 155 16.80 -5.40 9.19
N ASN A 156 17.99 -5.88 8.85
CA ASN A 156 18.95 -6.30 9.85
C ASN A 156 19.36 -5.06 10.65
N ASP A 157 19.33 -5.13 12.00
CA ASP A 157 19.82 -4.09 12.93
C ASP A 157 21.36 -3.90 12.85
N VAL A 158 21.96 -4.07 11.67
CA VAL A 158 23.36 -3.70 11.43
C VAL A 158 23.39 -2.19 11.24
N HIS A 159 23.21 -1.46 12.34
CA HIS A 159 23.60 -0.06 12.37
C HIS A 159 25.08 0.00 11.97
N PRO A 160 25.46 0.86 11.01
CA PRO A 160 26.85 1.21 10.84
C PRO A 160 27.32 1.73 12.21
N LYS A 161 28.36 1.12 12.79
CA LYS A 161 29.03 1.74 13.93
C LYS A 161 29.54 3.10 13.43
N MET A 162 28.96 4.18 13.95
CA MET A 162 29.54 5.52 13.84
C MET A 162 30.87 5.57 14.56
#